data_AF-X1SU91-F1
#
_entry.id   AF-X1SU91-F1
#
_cell.length_a   1.000
_cell.length_b   1.000
_cell.length_c   1.000
_cell.angle_alpha   90.00
_cell.angle_beta   90.00
_cell.angle_gamma   90.00
#
_symmetry.space_group_name_H-M   'P 1'
#
loop_
_entity.id
_entity.type
_entity.pdbx_description
1 polymer ?
#
loop_
_entity_poly.entity_id
_entity_poly.type
_entity_poly.pdbx_seq_one_letter_code
_entity_poly.pdbx_strand_id
1 'polypeptide(L)' 'MNFRLATIEDVPEIVKVNVDTWRTTYQSIFSTEFLQNLSYKEKEIRWRQLFDNPEREIFIYLAEEVSKE' A
#
# COMPACT_ATOMS: atom_id res chain seq x y z
N MET A 1 11.55 4.89 14.46
CA MET A 1 10.38 4.20 13.91
C MET A 1 9.17 4.62 14.72
N ASN A 2 8.19 5.23 14.08
CA ASN A 2 6.91 5.62 14.67
C ASN A 2 5.80 4.75 14.06
N PHE A 3 4.81 4.36 14.87
CA PHE A 3 3.64 3.63 14.38
C PHE A 3 2.39 4.47 14.61
N ARG A 4 1.60 4.68 13.56
CA ARG A 4 0.34 5.44 13.65
C ARG A 4 -0.73 4.82 12.78
N LEU A 5 -1.98 5.17 13.06
CA LEU A 5 -3.09 4.87 12.15
C LEU A 5 -2.89 5.62 10.83
N ALA A 6 -3.15 4.90 9.74
CA ALA A 6 -3.18 5.48 8.41
C ALA A 6 -4.46 6.29 8.21
N THR A 7 -4.35 7.35 7.42
CA THR A 7 -5.49 8.11 6.89
C THR A 7 -5.61 7.90 5.38
N ILE A 8 -6.67 8.42 4.77
CA ILE A 8 -6.89 8.30 3.33
C ILE A 8 -5.82 9.03 2.50
N GLU A 9 -5.15 10.01 3.10
CA GLU A 9 -4.04 10.74 2.51
C GLU A 9 -2.79 9.86 2.35
N ASP A 10 -2.65 8.81 3.16
CA ASP A 10 -1.51 7.88 3.11
C ASP A 10 -1.63 6.82 2.00
N VAL A 11 -2.80 6.71 1.37
CA VAL A 11 -3.08 5.69 0.34
C VAL A 11 -2.02 5.64 -0.77
N PRO A 12 -1.52 6.75 -1.34
CA PRO A 12 -0.48 6.71 -2.36
C PRO A 12 0.79 6.00 -1.88
N GLU A 13 1.27 6.30 -0.67
CA GLU A 13 2.48 5.69 -0.11
C GLU A 13 2.25 4.22 0.27
N ILE A 14 1.08 3.88 0.83
CA ILE A 14 0.70 2.48 1.09
C ILE A 14 0.73 1.66 -0.20
N VAL A 15 0.14 2.19 -1.27
CA VAL A 15 0.08 1.52 -2.56
C VAL A 15 1.45 1.35 -3.16
N LYS A 16 2.31 2.37 -3.04
CA LYS A 16 3.69 2.31 -3.48
C LYS A 16 4.45 1.18 -2.79
N VAL A 17 4.46 1.17 -1.46
CA VAL A 17 5.11 0.11 -0.66
C VAL A 17 4.56 -1.26 -1.04
N ASN A 18 3.23 -1.40 -1.19
CA ASN A 18 2.61 -2.66 -1.58
C ASN A 18 3.07 -3.16 -2.96
N VAL A 19 2.96 -2.31 -3.99
CA VAL A 19 3.29 -2.68 -5.37
C VAL A 19 4.78 -2.96 -5.52
N ASP A 20 5.64 -2.14 -4.92
CA ASP A 20 7.10 -2.29 -4.99
C ASP A 20 7.54 -3.57 -4.31
N THR A 21 7.04 -3.83 -3.10
CA THR A 21 7.31 -5.07 -2.36
C THR A 21 6.88 -6.29 -3.16
N TRP A 22 5.72 -6.24 -3.82
CA TRP A 22 5.25 -7.35 -4.63
C TRP A 22 6.16 -7.62 -5.83
N ARG A 23 6.58 -6.56 -6.52
CA ARG A 23 7.47 -6.64 -7.70
C ARG A 23 8.84 -7.19 -7.38
N THR A 24 9.38 -6.94 -6.18
CA THR A 24 10.71 -7.41 -5.80
C THR A 24 10.68 -8.77 -5.10
N THR A 25 9.67 -9.02 -4.26
CA THR A 25 9.66 -10.19 -3.36
C THR A 25 9.13 -11.44 -4.03
N TYR A 26 8.16 -11.32 -4.95
CA TYR A 26 7.46 -12.50 -5.50
C TYR A 26 7.90 -12.90 -6.91
N GLN A 27 9.08 -12.45 -7.36
CA GLN A 27 9.62 -12.75 -8.70
C GLN A 27 9.86 -14.24 -8.97
N SER A 28 10.05 -15.06 -7.92
CA SER A 28 10.24 -16.50 -8.05
C SER A 28 8.93 -17.29 -8.12
N ILE A 29 7.79 -16.65 -7.86
CA ILE A 29 6.46 -17.28 -7.77
C ILE A 29 5.56 -16.84 -8.93
N PHE A 30 5.62 -15.56 -9.31
CA PHE A 30 4.81 -14.99 -10.39
C PHE A 30 5.67 -14.57 -11.58
N SER A 31 5.06 -14.51 -12.76
CA SER A 31 5.75 -14.03 -13.96
C SER A 31 6.13 -12.56 -13.84
N THR A 32 7.25 -12.20 -14.45
CA THR A 32 7.70 -10.80 -14.53
C THR A 32 6.64 -9.90 -15.16
N GLU A 33 5.95 -10.37 -16.21
CA GLU A 33 4.88 -9.64 -16.87
C GLU A 33 3.73 -9.32 -15.91
N PHE A 34 3.26 -10.31 -15.12
CA PHE A 34 2.21 -10.09 -14.13
C PHE A 34 2.61 -9.05 -13.09
N LEU A 35 3.83 -9.16 -12.55
CA LEU A 35 4.34 -8.23 -11.53
C LEU A 35 4.55 -6.81 -12.07
N GLN A 36 5.04 -6.68 -13.30
CA GLN A 36 5.20 -5.38 -13.95
C GLN A 36 3.86 -4.70 -14.24
N ASN A 37 2.84 -5.49 -14.60
CA ASN A 37 1.49 -5.02 -14.87
C ASN A 37 0.69 -4.59 -13.61
N LEU A 38 1.24 -4.75 -12.40
CA LEU A 38 0.63 -4.19 -11.19
C LEU A 38 0.54 -2.66 -11.29
N SER A 39 -0.67 -2.12 -11.33
CA SER A 39 -0.92 -0.68 -11.47
C SER A 39 -1.08 0.00 -10.12
N TYR A 40 -0.26 1.02 -9.84
CA TYR A 40 -0.45 1.88 -8.67
C TYR A 40 -1.83 2.54 -8.71
N LYS A 41 -2.25 3.10 -9.86
CA LYS A 41 -3.53 3.80 -9.99
C LYS A 41 -4.73 2.91 -9.66
N GLU A 42 -4.75 1.69 -10.19
CA GLU A 42 -5.85 0.75 -9.92
C GLU A 42 -5.88 0.32 -8.45
N LYS A 43 -4.70 0.14 -7.85
CA LYS A 43 -4.57 -0.18 -6.43
C LYS A 43 -5.03 0.99 -5.56
N GLU A 44 -4.65 2.22 -5.86
CA GLU A 44 -5.11 3.41 -5.15
C GLU A 44 -6.64 3.51 -5.12
N ILE A 45 -7.31 3.29 -6.24
CA ILE A 45 -8.79 3.31 -6.29
C ILE A 45 -9.37 2.29 -5.32
N ARG A 46 -8.86 1.05 -5.31
CA ARG A 46 -9.34 0.00 -4.39
C ARG A 46 -9.05 0.32 -2.93
N TRP A 47 -7.89 0.90 -2.63
CA TRP A 47 -7.54 1.31 -1.28
C TRP A 47 -8.44 2.46 -0.81
N ARG A 48 -8.70 3.49 -1.63
CA ARG A 48 -9.63 4.57 -1.27
C ARG A 48 -11.03 4.03 -0.97
N GLN A 49 -11.54 3.13 -1.82
CA GLN A 49 -12.81 2.44 -1.56
C GLN A 49 -12.83 1.65 -0.24
N LEU A 50 -11.67 1.16 0.22
CA LEU A 50 -11.54 0.47 1.50
C LEU A 50 -11.66 1.44 2.68
N PHE A 51 -11.03 2.62 2.58
CA PHE A 51 -11.10 3.67 3.59
C PHE A 51 -12.48 4.35 3.64
N ASP A 52 -13.13 4.50 2.50
CA ASP A 52 -14.44 5.16 2.39
C ASP A 52 -15.62 4.28 2.80
N ASN A 53 -15.40 2.99 3.15
CA ASN A 53 -16.48 2.06 3.48
C ASN A 53 -16.81 2.08 4.99
N PRO A 54 -17.93 2.70 5.41
CA PRO A 54 -18.28 2.83 6.83
C PRO A 54 -18.74 1.52 7.48
N GLU A 55 -19.08 0.49 6.70
CA GLU A 55 -19.49 -0.83 7.21
C GLU A 55 -18.31 -1.75 7.52
N ARG A 56 -17.10 -1.36 7.12
CA ARG A 56 -15.88 -2.15 7.33
C ARG A 56 -15.06 -1.52 8.45
N GLU A 57 -15.02 -2.19 9.60
CA GLU A 57 -14.06 -1.88 10.65
C GLU A 57 -12.66 -2.34 10.22
N ILE A 58 -11.95 -1.47 9.50
CA ILE A 58 -10.59 -1.71 9.06
C ILE A 58 -9.67 -0.68 9.69
N PHE A 59 -8.65 -1.19 10.37
CA PHE A 59 -7.57 -0.39 10.94
C PHE A 59 -6.29 -0.69 10.18
N ILE A 60 -5.72 0.33 9.55
CA ILE A 60 -4.44 0.24 8.85
C ILE A 60 -3.43 1.04 9.65
N TYR A 61 -2.26 0.45 9.89
CA TYR A 61 -1.16 1.10 10.60
C TYR A 61 0.03 1.28 9.66
N LEU A 62 0.72 2.39 9.83
CA LEU A 62 1.97 2.70 9.13
C LEU A 62 3.14 2.63 10.09
N ALA A 63 4.26 2.18 9.56
CA ALA A 63 5.57 2.33 10.19
C ALA A 63 6.30 3.45 9.44
N GLU A 64 6.52 4.56 10.13
CA GLU A 64 7.23 5.72 9.57
C GLU A 64 8.64 5.79 10.14
N GLU A 65 9.61 6.03 9.27
CA GLU A 65 10.93 6.42 9.72
C GLU A 65 10.88 7.88 10.17
N VAL A 66 11.22 8.11 11.44
CA VAL A 66 11.29 9.47 11.98
C VAL A 66 12.64 10.03 11.56
N SER A 67 12.65 10.90 10.55
CA SER A 67 13.83 11.65 10.16
C SER A 67 14.37 12.36 11.40
N LYS A 68 15.62 12.07 11.76
CA LYS A 68 16.33 12.84 12.79
C LYS A 68 16.73 14.16 12.15
N GLU A 69 16.09 15.26 12.55
CA GLU A 69 16.68 16.60 12.41
C GLU A 69 17.99 16.69 13.21
#